data_AF-A0A0A0LY34-F1
#
_entry.id   AF-A0A0A0LY34-F1
#
_cell.length_a   1.000
_cell.length_b   1.000
_cell.length_c   1.000
_cell.angle_alpha   90.00
_cell.angle_beta   90.00
_cell.angle_gamma   90.00
#
_symmetry.space_group_name_H-M   'P 1'
#
loop_
_entity.id
_entity.type
_entity.pdbx_description
1 polymer ?
#
loop_
_entity_poly.entity_id
_entity_poly.type
_entity_poly.pdbx_seq_one_letter_code
_entity_poly.pdbx_strand_id
1 'polypeptide(L)'
;MSSFAKTSPFFLYFTKIPVFPCQNPLRASLRTYSCRSIVFSKNILKYSCNSYFSIHTVRYLCNVASAATSSVNASSTSSSNKVSHKLRKKALKEAPESVLKYNLDMCSKYGQVVKALELYDEARSNGIQLNQHHYNVLLYLCSSPSLLETSGANNLSSVVLSRGFEIFQQMMTDKVSPNEATFTSLARIAAARDDPEMAFSLVKQMKDYHIAPRLRSYGPALFGFCRKLMPKEAYEVDSHMLASAVEPEELELSALLKLSSDVKKADKVYELLHRLRRTVRQVSEPTAKVIEDWFNSESASEVGKKHWDVDKVRECIVRRGGGWHGEGWLGSGKWKLVRTGIDDNGVCHSCAQKLVCIDIDPKETEDFASSLTKLANQRVKADFNNFQV
;
A
#
# COMPACT_ATOMS: atom_id res chain seq x y z
N MET A 1 -15.77 28.59 29.07
CA MET A 1 -14.63 28.76 28.15
C MET A 1 -14.46 27.46 27.36
N SER A 2 -14.68 27.58 26.05
CA SER A 2 -14.27 26.70 24.94
C SER A 2 -14.06 25.19 25.19
N SER A 3 -15.12 24.41 24.94
CA SER A 3 -15.08 22.98 24.65
C SER A 3 -14.81 22.77 23.14
N PHE A 4 -13.64 22.23 22.80
CA PHE A 4 -13.28 21.78 21.45
C PHE A 4 -12.74 20.34 21.54
N ALA A 5 -13.42 19.38 20.92
CA ALA A 5 -12.86 18.18 20.25
C ALA A 5 -14.03 17.30 19.76
N LYS A 6 -14.47 17.40 18.50
CA LYS A 6 -13.95 16.69 17.30
C LYS A 6 -14.13 15.16 17.33
N THR A 7 -15.29 14.74 16.82
CA THR A 7 -15.53 13.77 15.71
C THR A 7 -14.75 12.44 15.61
N SER A 8 -15.53 11.37 15.37
CA SER A 8 -15.32 10.22 14.45
C SER A 8 -14.95 8.83 15.04
N PRO A 9 -15.36 7.70 14.38
CA PRO A 9 -16.16 6.67 15.04
C PRO A 9 -15.80 5.18 14.72
N PHE A 10 -16.63 4.28 15.27
CA PHE A 10 -16.97 2.89 14.89
C PHE A 10 -15.99 1.72 15.08
N PHE A 11 -16.47 0.70 15.81
CA PHE A 11 -15.92 -0.65 15.90
C PHE A 11 -17.04 -1.70 15.98
N LEU A 12 -16.86 -2.81 15.27
CA LEU A 12 -17.76 -3.99 15.28
C LEU A 12 -17.07 -5.17 15.99
N TYR A 13 -17.81 -5.90 16.85
CA TYR A 13 -17.45 -7.23 17.31
C TYR A 13 -18.53 -8.25 16.90
N PHE A 14 -18.08 -9.44 16.51
CA PHE A 14 -18.89 -10.51 15.93
C PHE A 14 -19.03 -11.69 16.89
N THR A 15 -20.22 -11.89 17.46
CA THR A 15 -20.60 -13.18 18.08
C THR A 15 -22.00 -13.58 17.60
N LYS A 16 -22.14 -14.79 17.02
CA LYS A 16 -23.46 -15.38 16.67
C LYS A 16 -24.19 -15.73 17.97
N ILE A 17 -25.35 -15.12 18.23
CA ILE A 17 -26.22 -15.50 19.34
C ILE A 17 -27.18 -16.61 18.84
N PRO A 18 -27.24 -17.79 19.48
CA PRO A 18 -28.20 -18.83 19.13
C PRO A 18 -29.61 -18.46 19.60
N VAL A 19 -30.60 -18.58 18.71
CA VAL A 19 -32.03 -18.44 19.04
C VAL A 19 -32.65 -19.84 19.14
N PHE A 20 -33.19 -20.18 20.32
CA PHE A 20 -34.01 -21.37 20.52
C PHE A 20 -35.45 -21.12 20.02
N PRO A 21 -36.13 -22.10 19.39
CA PRO A 21 -37.43 -21.88 18.78
C PRO A 21 -38.56 -22.05 19.81
N CYS A 22 -39.33 -20.98 20.05
CA CYS A 22 -40.67 -21.09 20.59
C CYS A 22 -41.70 -20.96 19.46
N GLN A 23 -42.78 -21.73 19.63
CA GLN A 23 -43.72 -22.18 18.63
C GLN A 23 -44.62 -21.08 18.02
N ASN A 24 -45.00 -21.34 16.77
CA ASN A 24 -46.03 -20.73 15.91
C ASN A 24 -47.45 -20.72 16.55
N PRO A 25 -48.53 -20.18 15.90
CA PRO A 25 -48.62 -19.52 14.58
C PRO A 25 -49.54 -18.26 14.54
N LEU A 26 -49.59 -17.56 13.38
CA LEU A 26 -50.83 -17.35 12.59
C LEU A 26 -50.60 -16.51 11.31
N ARG A 27 -50.99 -17.14 10.18
CA ARG A 27 -51.47 -16.65 8.87
C ARG A 27 -51.19 -15.20 8.42
N ALA A 28 -50.62 -15.07 7.21
CA ALA A 28 -51.34 -14.51 6.04
C ALA A 28 -50.56 -14.78 4.74
N SER A 29 -51.32 -14.82 3.65
CA SER A 29 -51.07 -15.49 2.37
C SER A 29 -50.61 -14.57 1.23
N LEU A 30 -49.96 -15.18 0.23
CA LEU A 30 -50.02 -14.91 -1.21
C LEU A 30 -49.48 -13.56 -1.73
N ARG A 31 -48.45 -13.61 -2.59
CA ARG A 31 -48.63 -13.54 -4.05
C ARG A 31 -47.32 -13.82 -4.79
N THR A 32 -47.39 -14.83 -5.66
CA THR A 32 -46.46 -15.12 -6.74
C THR A 32 -46.64 -14.14 -7.89
N TYR A 33 -45.54 -13.66 -8.46
CA TYR A 33 -45.48 -13.34 -9.89
C TYR A 33 -44.16 -13.84 -10.46
N SER A 34 -44.27 -14.80 -11.38
CA SER A 34 -43.22 -15.14 -12.32
C SER A 34 -43.20 -14.12 -13.45
N CYS A 35 -42.03 -13.77 -13.98
CA CYS A 35 -41.86 -13.75 -15.44
C CYS A 35 -40.39 -13.88 -15.85
N ARG A 36 -40.11 -15.03 -16.49
CA ARG A 36 -39.24 -15.31 -17.64
C ARG A 36 -38.08 -14.36 -17.98
N SER A 37 -36.88 -14.93 -17.80
CA SER A 37 -35.89 -15.29 -18.85
C SER A 37 -35.75 -14.40 -20.09
N ILE A 38 -34.54 -13.85 -20.28
CA ILE A 38 -33.89 -13.80 -21.60
C ILE A 38 -32.46 -14.30 -21.45
N VAL A 39 -32.20 -15.41 -22.15
CA VAL A 39 -30.90 -15.99 -22.45
C VAL A 39 -30.36 -15.27 -23.67
N PHE A 40 -29.10 -14.83 -23.64
CA PHE A 40 -28.28 -14.78 -24.85
C PHE A 40 -26.91 -15.39 -24.60
N SER A 41 -26.66 -16.42 -25.39
CA SER A 41 -25.49 -17.27 -25.51
C SER A 41 -24.55 -16.79 -26.62
N LYS A 42 -23.31 -17.32 -26.57
CA LYS A 42 -22.25 -17.42 -27.62
C LYS A 42 -21.31 -16.21 -27.71
N ASN A 43 -20.01 -16.36 -28.00
CA ASN A 43 -19.08 -17.49 -28.08
C ASN A 43 -17.68 -16.88 -28.18
N ILE A 44 -16.72 -17.44 -27.45
CA ILE A 44 -15.41 -17.91 -27.93
C ILE A 44 -14.79 -17.14 -29.12
N LEU A 45 -13.72 -16.40 -28.84
CA LEU A 45 -12.54 -16.35 -29.73
C LEU A 45 -11.28 -16.45 -28.85
N LYS A 46 -10.57 -17.56 -29.02
CA LYS A 46 -9.20 -17.77 -28.58
C LYS A 46 -8.29 -16.82 -29.37
N TYR A 47 -7.45 -16.06 -28.68
CA TYR A 47 -6.18 -15.62 -29.25
C TYR A 47 -5.06 -15.91 -28.25
N SER A 48 -4.24 -16.87 -28.67
CA SER A 48 -2.90 -17.16 -28.15
C SER A 48 -1.99 -16.00 -28.53
N CYS A 49 -1.24 -15.45 -27.57
CA CYS A 49 0.01 -14.79 -27.87
C CYS A 49 1.03 -15.11 -26.77
N ASN A 50 1.74 -16.22 -26.99
CA ASN A 50 3.05 -16.47 -26.42
C ASN A 50 4.01 -15.39 -26.91
N SER A 51 4.61 -14.62 -26.00
CA SER A 51 5.99 -14.18 -26.15
C SER A 51 6.60 -13.97 -24.77
N TYR A 52 7.28 -15.01 -24.29
CA TYR A 52 8.19 -14.94 -23.16
C TYR A 52 9.34 -14.00 -23.53
N PHE A 53 9.41 -12.80 -22.94
CA PHE A 53 10.65 -12.03 -22.90
C PHE A 53 11.36 -12.32 -21.59
N SER A 54 12.35 -13.21 -21.67
CA SER A 54 13.23 -13.56 -20.56
C SER A 54 14.24 -12.43 -20.35
N ILE A 55 14.13 -11.71 -19.24
CA ILE A 55 15.17 -10.76 -18.81
C ILE A 55 16.25 -11.58 -18.13
N HIS A 56 17.30 -11.90 -18.88
CA HIS A 56 18.46 -12.63 -18.36
C HIS A 56 19.19 -11.82 -17.28
N THR A 57 19.54 -12.54 -16.22
CA THR A 57 20.38 -12.15 -15.09
C THR A 57 21.76 -11.68 -15.56
N VAL A 58 22.06 -10.39 -15.42
CA VAL A 58 23.42 -9.86 -15.61
C VAL A 58 24.03 -9.61 -14.23
N ARG A 59 24.76 -10.60 -13.72
CA ARG A 59 25.67 -10.45 -12.57
C ARG A 59 26.89 -9.65 -13.03
N TYR A 60 27.18 -8.51 -12.40
CA TYR A 60 28.52 -7.92 -12.41
C TYR A 60 28.98 -7.64 -10.98
N LEU A 61 30.06 -8.35 -10.63
CA LEU A 61 30.93 -8.06 -9.51
C LEU A 61 31.78 -6.83 -9.86
N CYS A 62 31.88 -5.86 -8.95
CA CYS A 62 33.00 -4.92 -8.97
C CYS A 62 33.64 -4.84 -7.58
N ASN A 63 34.93 -5.14 -7.60
CA ASN A 63 35.87 -5.20 -6.50
C ASN A 63 36.83 -4.00 -6.65
N VAL A 64 37.40 -3.54 -5.51
CA VAL A 64 38.59 -2.67 -5.32
C VAL A 64 38.52 -1.21 -5.84
N ALA A 65 39.20 -0.19 -5.30
CA ALA A 65 40.23 -0.06 -4.26
C ALA A 65 40.30 1.39 -3.72
N SER A 66 40.85 1.54 -2.52
CA SER A 66 41.32 2.79 -1.91
C SER A 66 42.53 3.38 -2.65
N ALA A 67 42.64 4.72 -2.68
CA ALA A 67 43.91 5.43 -2.90
C ALA A 67 43.95 6.75 -2.12
N ALA A 68 45.15 7.05 -1.62
CA ALA A 68 45.46 8.00 -0.56
C ALA A 68 46.07 9.32 -1.07
N THR A 69 45.99 10.34 -0.19
CA THR A 69 46.91 11.48 0.04
C THR A 69 47.18 12.50 -1.08
N SER A 70 46.96 13.79 -0.78
CA SER A 70 48.08 14.73 -0.51
C SER A 70 47.58 16.12 -0.06
N SER A 71 48.15 16.60 1.04
CA SER A 71 48.03 17.94 1.59
C SER A 71 48.83 18.97 0.80
N VAL A 72 48.25 20.15 0.53
CA VAL A 72 49.01 21.37 0.24
C VAL A 72 48.35 22.54 0.98
N ASN A 73 49.10 23.14 1.90
CA ASN A 73 48.78 24.41 2.55
C ASN A 73 48.94 25.57 1.55
N ALA A 74 48.00 26.50 1.51
CA ALA A 74 48.26 27.86 1.07
C ALA A 74 47.38 28.87 1.83
N SER A 75 48.08 29.82 2.41
CA SER A 75 47.69 30.92 3.28
C SER A 75 46.64 31.87 2.71
N SER A 76 45.88 32.45 3.63
CA SER A 76 44.85 33.46 3.49
C SER A 76 45.33 34.79 2.89
N THR A 77 44.64 35.28 1.86
CA THR A 77 44.43 36.70 1.60
C THR A 77 42.98 36.94 1.17
N SER A 78 42.28 37.77 1.94
CA SER A 78 40.86 38.06 1.82
C SER A 78 40.64 39.42 1.15
N SER A 79 40.33 39.44 -0.15
CA SER A 79 39.47 40.48 -0.78
C SER A 79 39.31 40.21 -2.29
N SER A 80 38.10 39.80 -2.72
CA SER A 80 37.49 40.03 -4.06
C SER A 80 36.37 39.04 -4.49
N ASN A 81 36.01 38.01 -3.71
CA ASN A 81 35.17 36.91 -4.23
C ASN A 81 33.63 37.06 -4.21
N LYS A 82 33.05 38.23 -3.92
CA LYS A 82 31.57 38.37 -3.89
C LYS A 82 30.90 38.49 -5.27
N VAL A 83 31.60 39.01 -6.29
CA VAL A 83 31.09 39.13 -7.67
C VAL A 83 31.13 37.79 -8.43
N SER A 84 32.11 36.93 -8.10
CA SER A 84 32.33 35.60 -8.69
C SER A 84 31.21 34.59 -8.37
N HIS A 85 30.73 34.57 -7.12
CA HIS A 85 29.73 33.58 -6.69
C HIS A 85 28.35 33.80 -7.34
N LYS A 86 28.02 35.04 -7.71
CA LYS A 86 26.74 35.40 -8.35
C LYS A 86 26.73 35.02 -9.83
N LEU A 87 27.84 35.25 -10.54
CA LEU A 87 28.02 34.87 -11.95
C LEU A 87 28.11 33.35 -12.11
N ARG A 88 28.83 32.65 -11.22
CA ARG A 88 28.90 31.18 -11.21
C ARG A 88 27.54 30.53 -10.95
N LYS A 89 26.73 31.13 -10.07
CA LYS A 89 25.34 30.70 -9.81
C LYS A 89 24.40 30.98 -10.97
N LYS A 90 24.67 32.02 -11.78
CA LYS A 90 23.91 32.31 -13.01
C LYS A 90 24.27 31.32 -14.12
N ALA A 91 25.57 31.09 -14.38
CA ALA A 91 26.04 30.11 -15.35
C ALA A 91 25.58 28.68 -15.01
N LEU A 92 25.55 28.29 -13.72
CA LEU A 92 25.03 26.99 -13.31
C LEU A 92 23.52 26.85 -13.58
N LYS A 93 22.76 27.95 -13.52
CA LYS A 93 21.33 27.94 -13.87
C LYS A 93 21.07 27.88 -15.37
N GLU A 94 21.99 28.42 -16.16
CA GLU A 94 21.94 28.42 -17.63
C GLU A 94 22.55 27.14 -18.25
N ALA A 95 23.19 26.29 -17.45
CA ALA A 95 23.72 25.01 -17.90
C ALA A 95 22.60 24.12 -18.49
N PRO A 96 22.85 23.39 -19.59
CA PRO A 96 21.84 22.57 -20.27
C PRO A 96 21.11 21.59 -19.33
N GLU A 97 21.84 20.99 -18.39
CA GLU A 97 21.29 20.09 -17.37
C GLU A 97 20.32 20.78 -16.41
N SER A 98 20.64 22.00 -15.97
CA SER A 98 19.80 22.78 -15.07
C SER A 98 18.52 23.27 -15.75
N VAL A 99 18.62 23.65 -17.03
CA VAL A 99 17.48 24.03 -17.87
C VAL A 99 16.57 22.82 -18.09
N LEU A 100 17.14 21.65 -18.43
CA LEU A 100 16.40 20.41 -18.59
C LEU A 100 15.67 20.02 -17.30
N LYS A 101 16.37 20.08 -16.15
CA LYS A 101 15.75 19.83 -14.85
C LYS A 101 14.54 20.72 -14.61
N TYR A 102 14.69 22.03 -14.79
CA TYR A 102 13.58 22.98 -14.62
C TYR A 102 12.41 22.64 -15.54
N ASN A 103 12.67 22.37 -16.82
CA ASN A 103 11.61 22.05 -17.78
C ASN A 103 10.88 20.75 -17.44
N LEU A 104 11.61 19.70 -17.02
CA LEU A 104 11.02 18.44 -16.55
C LEU A 104 10.20 18.63 -15.28
N ASP A 105 10.66 19.45 -14.33
CA ASP A 105 9.91 19.78 -13.12
C ASP A 105 8.61 20.52 -13.45
N MET A 106 8.64 21.44 -14.42
CA MET A 106 7.43 22.11 -14.90
C MET A 106 6.48 21.13 -15.59
N CYS A 107 7.01 20.18 -16.39
CA CYS A 107 6.20 19.12 -16.99
C CYS A 107 5.56 18.23 -15.92
N SER A 108 6.30 17.87 -14.86
CA SER A 108 5.78 17.10 -13.73
C SER A 108 4.67 17.81 -12.98
N LYS A 109 4.75 19.14 -12.83
CA LYS A 109 3.73 19.95 -12.16
C LYS A 109 2.43 20.07 -12.97
N TYR A 110 2.55 20.22 -14.28
CA TYR A 110 1.40 20.38 -15.17
C TYR A 110 0.94 19.09 -15.84
N GLY A 111 1.60 17.97 -15.55
CA GLY A 111 1.23 16.68 -16.09
C GLY A 111 1.50 16.50 -17.59
N GLN A 112 2.46 17.23 -18.14
CA GLN A 112 2.73 17.29 -19.58
C GLN A 112 3.65 16.14 -20.01
N VAL A 113 3.12 14.91 -20.07
CA VAL A 113 3.92 13.70 -20.36
C VAL A 113 4.52 13.73 -21.76
N VAL A 114 3.74 14.07 -22.79
CA VAL A 114 4.21 14.12 -24.19
C VAL A 114 5.39 15.08 -24.33
N LYS A 115 5.26 16.30 -23.78
CA LYS A 115 6.33 17.30 -23.77
C LYS A 115 7.57 16.82 -23.02
N ALA A 116 7.41 16.09 -21.92
CA ALA A 116 8.54 15.54 -21.18
C ALA A 116 9.31 14.50 -22.01
N LEU A 117 8.60 13.69 -22.82
CA LEU A 117 9.22 12.74 -23.75
C LEU A 117 9.96 13.46 -24.89
N GLU A 118 9.38 14.52 -25.44
CA GLU A 118 10.04 15.37 -26.44
C GLU A 118 11.33 15.99 -25.88
N LEU A 119 11.29 16.52 -24.65
CA LEU A 119 12.47 17.05 -23.96
C LEU A 119 13.53 15.98 -23.70
N TYR A 120 13.12 14.74 -23.44
CA TYR A 120 14.04 13.61 -23.31
C TYR A 120 14.72 13.29 -24.65
N ASP A 121 13.96 13.22 -25.73
CA ASP A 121 14.49 12.95 -27.07
C ASP A 121 15.46 14.05 -27.53
N GLU A 122 15.09 15.32 -27.30
CA GLU A 122 15.95 16.49 -27.56
C GLU A 122 17.23 16.49 -26.70
N ALA A 123 17.12 16.19 -25.40
CA ALA A 123 18.28 16.10 -24.53
C ALA A 123 19.28 15.04 -25.00
N ARG A 124 18.77 13.91 -25.53
CA ARG A 124 19.60 12.85 -26.08
C ARG A 124 20.23 13.23 -27.41
N SER A 125 19.49 13.84 -28.34
CA SER A 125 20.07 14.30 -29.62
C SER A 125 21.15 15.35 -29.41
N ASN A 126 21.02 16.17 -28.37
CA ASN A 126 21.98 17.21 -28.01
C ASN A 126 23.14 16.70 -27.13
N GLY A 127 23.18 15.41 -26.80
CA GLY A 127 24.26 14.81 -26.00
C GLY A 127 24.31 15.29 -24.55
N ILE A 128 23.18 15.74 -23.98
CA ILE A 128 23.09 16.17 -22.58
C ILE A 128 23.14 14.92 -21.69
N GLN A 129 23.98 14.94 -20.65
CA GLN A 129 24.06 13.84 -19.70
C GLN A 129 22.87 13.88 -18.73
N LEU A 130 22.06 12.81 -18.72
CA LEU A 130 20.95 12.69 -17.78
C LEU A 130 21.43 12.11 -16.45
N ASN A 131 20.96 12.72 -15.35
CA ASN A 131 21.23 12.24 -13.99
C ASN A 131 20.02 11.48 -13.43
N GLN A 132 20.18 10.92 -12.22
CA GLN A 132 19.14 10.14 -11.54
C GLN A 132 17.82 10.92 -11.39
N HIS A 133 17.88 12.24 -11.18
CA HIS A 133 16.68 13.08 -11.03
C HIS A 133 15.90 13.18 -12.34
N HIS A 134 16.59 13.45 -13.46
CA HIS A 134 15.94 13.55 -14.78
C HIS A 134 15.18 12.25 -15.11
N TYR A 135 15.84 11.10 -14.92
CA TYR A 135 15.24 9.78 -15.14
C TYR A 135 14.03 9.53 -14.23
N ASN A 136 14.12 9.84 -12.93
CA ASN A 136 13.02 9.62 -12.00
C ASN A 136 11.79 10.47 -12.33
N VAL A 137 11.96 11.72 -12.76
CA VAL A 137 10.84 12.59 -13.16
C VAL A 137 10.16 12.04 -14.42
N LEU A 138 10.94 11.61 -15.41
CA LEU A 138 10.41 11.00 -16.63
C LEU A 138 9.62 9.72 -16.33
N LEU A 139 10.20 8.81 -15.53
CA LEU A 139 9.54 7.56 -15.13
C LEU A 139 8.29 7.83 -14.29
N TYR A 140 8.32 8.82 -13.40
CA TYR A 140 7.14 9.23 -12.64
C TYR A 140 6.01 9.71 -13.55
N LEU A 141 6.31 10.57 -14.52
CA LEU A 141 5.35 11.05 -15.51
C LEU A 141 4.75 9.91 -16.34
N CYS A 142 5.57 8.96 -16.79
CA CYS A 142 5.09 7.75 -17.48
C CYS A 142 4.22 6.86 -16.59
N SER A 143 4.38 6.93 -15.26
CA SER A 143 3.69 6.06 -14.29
C SER A 143 2.35 6.60 -13.77
N SER A 144 1.97 7.83 -14.11
CA SER A 144 0.77 8.48 -13.57
C SER A 144 -0.42 8.36 -14.52
N PRO A 145 -1.47 7.57 -14.20
CA PRO A 145 -2.60 7.34 -15.09
C PRO A 145 -3.45 8.58 -15.33
N SER A 146 -3.56 9.46 -14.34
CA SER A 146 -4.31 10.72 -14.40
C SER A 146 -3.77 11.75 -15.39
N LEU A 147 -2.59 11.49 -15.98
CA LEU A 147 -1.99 12.33 -17.02
C LEU A 147 -2.13 11.74 -18.43
N LEU A 148 -2.70 10.54 -18.54
CA LEU A 148 -2.96 9.83 -19.79
C LEU A 148 -4.42 9.97 -20.25
N GLU A 149 -5.28 10.65 -19.47
CA GLU A 149 -6.71 10.84 -19.75
C GLU A 149 -7.03 11.92 -20.80
N THR A 150 -6.04 12.41 -21.53
CA THR A 150 -6.33 13.20 -22.74
C THR A 150 -6.63 12.24 -23.90
N SER A 151 -7.93 12.10 -24.18
CA SER A 151 -8.47 11.84 -25.52
C SER A 151 -8.43 10.39 -26.01
N GLY A 152 -9.36 9.53 -25.56
CA GLY A 152 -9.95 8.43 -26.37
C GLY A 152 -9.04 7.45 -27.13
N ALA A 153 -7.73 7.44 -26.89
CA ALA A 153 -6.73 6.77 -27.70
C ALA A 153 -5.94 5.79 -26.82
N ASN A 154 -6.45 4.56 -26.71
CA ASN A 154 -5.77 3.44 -26.06
C ASN A 154 -4.31 3.24 -26.56
N ASN A 155 -4.00 3.73 -27.76
CA ASN A 155 -2.66 3.66 -28.36
C ASN A 155 -1.65 4.59 -27.68
N LEU A 156 -2.03 5.81 -27.27
CA LEU A 156 -1.07 6.77 -26.68
C LEU A 156 -0.60 6.31 -25.30
N SER A 157 -1.52 5.79 -24.48
CA SER A 157 -1.20 5.20 -23.17
C SER A 157 -0.20 4.04 -23.31
N SER A 158 -0.46 3.12 -24.24
CA SER A 158 0.45 2.00 -24.52
C SER A 158 1.87 2.46 -24.94
N VAL A 159 1.96 3.49 -25.79
CA VAL A 159 3.24 4.07 -26.22
C VAL A 159 3.98 4.69 -25.03
N VAL A 160 3.32 5.50 -24.22
CA VAL A 160 3.95 6.14 -23.05
C VAL A 160 4.47 5.10 -22.05
N LEU A 161 3.67 4.06 -21.77
CA LEU A 161 4.07 2.98 -20.86
C LEU A 161 5.27 2.19 -21.42
N SER A 162 5.31 1.99 -22.75
CA SER A 162 6.45 1.33 -23.43
C SER A 162 7.71 2.21 -23.38
N ARG A 163 7.59 3.51 -23.64
CA ARG A 163 8.68 4.49 -23.50
C ARG A 163 9.22 4.51 -22.06
N GLY A 164 8.37 4.32 -21.05
CA GLY A 164 8.82 4.22 -19.65
C GLY A 164 9.84 3.10 -19.41
N PHE A 165 9.63 1.91 -19.98
CA PHE A 165 10.60 0.81 -19.88
C PHE A 165 11.87 1.08 -20.69
N GLU A 166 11.76 1.68 -21.86
CA GLU A 166 12.90 2.10 -22.68
C GLU A 166 13.78 3.11 -21.93
N ILE A 167 13.17 4.12 -21.29
CA ILE A 167 13.86 5.13 -20.49
C ILE A 167 14.61 4.47 -19.32
N PHE A 168 14.04 3.45 -18.68
CA PHE A 168 14.75 2.71 -17.65
C PHE A 168 15.91 1.88 -18.18
N GLN A 169 15.74 1.18 -19.31
CA GLN A 169 16.85 0.48 -19.96
C GLN A 169 17.99 1.45 -20.31
N GLN A 170 17.63 2.66 -20.74
CA GLN A 170 18.60 3.69 -21.03
C GLN A 170 19.29 4.23 -19.77
N MET A 171 18.57 4.42 -18.67
CA MET A 171 19.15 4.77 -17.37
C MET A 171 20.23 3.77 -16.94
N MET A 172 19.96 2.47 -17.15
CA MET A 172 20.91 1.40 -16.86
C MET A 172 22.13 1.44 -17.80
N THR A 173 21.90 1.70 -19.09
CA THR A 173 22.97 1.85 -20.11
C THR A 173 23.88 3.03 -19.80
N ASP A 174 23.31 4.14 -19.34
CA ASP A 174 24.03 5.34 -18.91
C ASP A 174 24.74 5.16 -17.56
N LYS A 175 24.65 3.97 -16.95
CA LYS A 175 25.22 3.61 -15.64
C LYS A 175 24.72 4.52 -14.50
N VAL A 176 23.50 5.03 -14.61
CA VAL A 176 22.86 5.82 -13.55
C VAL A 176 22.16 4.87 -12.58
N SER A 177 22.57 4.88 -11.30
CA SER A 177 22.03 3.95 -10.31
C SER A 177 20.54 4.20 -10.05
N PRO A 178 19.67 3.17 -10.14
CA PRO A 178 18.26 3.29 -9.77
C PRO A 178 18.10 3.49 -8.27
N ASN A 179 16.96 4.05 -7.87
CA ASN A 179 16.56 4.16 -6.47
C ASN A 179 15.14 3.60 -6.25
N GLU A 180 14.65 3.67 -5.01
CA GLU A 180 13.32 3.15 -4.67
C GLU A 180 12.19 3.83 -5.47
N ALA A 181 12.33 5.12 -5.80
CA ALA A 181 11.34 5.82 -6.62
C ALA A 181 11.35 5.31 -8.07
N THR A 182 12.53 5.03 -8.63
CA THR A 182 12.69 4.42 -9.95
C THR A 182 11.89 3.12 -10.07
N PHE A 183 12.10 2.17 -9.14
CA PHE A 183 11.41 0.88 -9.14
C PHE A 183 9.90 1.02 -8.88
N THR A 184 9.51 1.93 -7.99
CA THR A 184 8.09 2.19 -7.71
C THR A 184 7.37 2.73 -8.95
N SER A 185 7.99 3.66 -9.69
CA SER A 185 7.44 4.15 -10.96
C SER A 185 7.31 3.05 -12.00
N LEU A 186 8.31 2.17 -12.14
CA LEU A 186 8.21 1.02 -13.04
C LEU A 186 7.11 0.04 -12.63
N ALA A 187 6.97 -0.25 -11.34
CA ALA A 187 5.89 -1.12 -10.85
C ALA A 187 4.51 -0.54 -11.16
N ARG A 188 4.35 0.80 -11.07
CA ARG A 188 3.13 1.51 -11.48
C ARG A 188 2.89 1.44 -12.99
N ILE A 189 3.94 1.60 -13.81
CA ILE A 189 3.85 1.42 -15.27
C ILE A 189 3.41 -0.01 -15.61
N ALA A 190 4.00 -1.02 -14.98
CA ALA A 190 3.61 -2.43 -15.17
C ALA A 190 2.15 -2.68 -14.79
N ALA A 191 1.70 -2.16 -13.64
CA ALA A 191 0.31 -2.29 -13.22
C ALA A 191 -0.66 -1.53 -14.15
N ALA A 192 -0.25 -0.41 -14.75
CA ALA A 192 -1.04 0.32 -15.74
C ALA A 192 -1.14 -0.43 -17.08
N ARG A 193 -0.17 -1.30 -17.40
CA ARG A 193 -0.26 -2.28 -18.49
C ARG A 193 -1.05 -3.54 -18.11
N ASP A 194 -1.70 -3.54 -16.95
CA ASP A 194 -2.40 -4.68 -16.37
C ASP A 194 -1.48 -5.91 -16.16
N ASP A 195 -0.21 -5.69 -15.84
CA ASP A 195 0.77 -6.75 -15.55
C ASP A 195 1.26 -6.68 -14.09
N PRO A 196 0.52 -7.25 -13.13
CA PRO A 196 0.92 -7.28 -11.72
C PRO A 196 2.10 -8.23 -11.45
N GLU A 197 2.34 -9.24 -12.29
CA GLU A 197 3.46 -10.16 -12.17
C GLU A 197 4.78 -9.43 -12.42
N MET A 198 4.83 -8.65 -13.50
CA MET A 198 5.96 -7.79 -13.78
C MET A 198 6.16 -6.76 -12.67
N ALA A 199 5.08 -6.14 -12.17
CA ALA A 199 5.16 -5.20 -11.05
C ALA A 199 5.80 -5.85 -9.81
N PHE A 200 5.42 -7.09 -9.47
CA PHE A 200 6.01 -7.78 -8.33
C PHE A 200 7.46 -8.20 -8.58
N SER A 201 7.78 -8.62 -9.81
CA SER A 201 9.16 -8.97 -10.19
C SER A 201 10.12 -7.78 -10.04
N LEU A 202 9.67 -6.57 -10.38
CA LEU A 202 10.44 -5.33 -10.22
C LEU A 202 10.71 -5.03 -8.74
N VAL A 203 9.72 -5.27 -7.86
CA VAL A 203 9.91 -5.11 -6.41
C VAL A 203 10.90 -6.13 -5.86
N LYS A 204 10.85 -7.39 -6.32
CA LYS A 204 11.82 -8.43 -5.94
C LYS A 204 13.24 -8.05 -6.37
N GLN A 205 13.40 -7.49 -7.58
CA GLN A 205 14.70 -7.04 -8.10
C GLN A 205 15.34 -5.94 -7.24
N MET A 206 14.58 -5.15 -6.48
CA MET A 206 15.15 -4.10 -5.62
C MET A 206 16.21 -4.64 -4.64
N LYS A 207 16.04 -5.88 -4.20
CA LYS A 207 17.02 -6.57 -3.33
C LYS A 207 18.38 -6.74 -4.02
N ASP A 208 18.39 -7.05 -5.31
CA ASP A 208 19.62 -7.23 -6.10
C ASP A 208 20.40 -5.92 -6.25
N TYR A 209 19.72 -4.78 -6.14
CA TYR A 209 20.31 -3.44 -6.13
C TYR A 209 20.57 -2.88 -4.73
N HIS A 210 20.40 -3.69 -3.67
CA HIS A 210 20.49 -3.26 -2.27
C HIS A 210 19.55 -2.10 -1.91
N ILE A 211 18.38 -2.05 -2.54
CA ILE A 211 17.35 -1.04 -2.29
C ILE A 211 16.24 -1.67 -1.46
N ALA A 212 15.94 -1.06 -0.31
CA ALA A 212 14.81 -1.48 0.51
C ALA A 212 13.47 -1.03 -0.13
N PRO A 213 12.55 -1.95 -0.42
CA PRO A 213 11.22 -1.59 -0.92
C PRO A 213 10.42 -0.86 0.16
N ARG A 214 9.49 -0.01 -0.27
CA ARG A 214 8.53 0.67 0.62
C ARG A 214 7.12 0.15 0.36
N LEU A 215 6.19 0.47 1.25
CA LEU A 215 4.78 0.10 1.10
C LEU A 215 4.22 0.48 -0.29
N ARG A 216 4.52 1.71 -0.74
CA ARG A 216 4.12 2.20 -2.07
C ARG A 216 4.68 1.40 -3.26
N SER A 217 5.79 0.69 -3.07
CA SER A 217 6.40 -0.15 -4.12
C SER A 217 5.56 -1.41 -4.36
N TYR A 218 4.91 -1.95 -3.31
CA TYR A 218 4.09 -3.15 -3.39
C TYR A 218 2.67 -2.92 -3.91
N GLY A 219 2.09 -1.74 -3.65
CA GLY A 219 0.73 -1.39 -4.03
C GLY A 219 0.34 -1.78 -5.46
N PRO A 220 1.14 -1.42 -6.50
CA PRO A 220 0.83 -1.77 -7.89
C PRO A 220 0.61 -3.27 -8.12
N ALA A 221 1.47 -4.11 -7.54
CA ALA A 221 1.36 -5.57 -7.64
C ALA A 221 0.18 -6.10 -6.84
N LEU A 222 0.08 -5.71 -5.56
CA LEU A 222 -0.95 -6.19 -4.63
C LEU A 222 -2.36 -5.88 -5.16
N PHE A 223 -2.64 -4.61 -5.46
CA PHE A 223 -3.95 -4.20 -5.96
C PHE A 223 -4.24 -4.80 -7.34
N GLY A 224 -3.22 -5.00 -8.18
CA GLY A 224 -3.37 -5.68 -9.46
C GLY A 224 -3.82 -7.14 -9.31
N PHE A 225 -3.16 -7.92 -8.44
CA PHE A 225 -3.58 -9.30 -8.16
C PHE A 225 -4.96 -9.37 -7.50
N CYS A 226 -5.28 -8.45 -6.58
CA CYS A 226 -6.61 -8.36 -5.98
C CYS A 226 -7.70 -8.12 -7.04
N ARG A 227 -7.49 -7.17 -7.97
CA ARG A 227 -8.43 -6.90 -9.07
C ARG A 227 -8.62 -8.10 -10.01
N LYS A 228 -7.55 -8.87 -10.25
CA LYS A 228 -7.57 -10.07 -11.10
C LYS A 228 -8.08 -11.33 -10.39
N LEU A 229 -8.47 -11.23 -9.11
CA LEU A 229 -8.87 -12.37 -8.29
C LEU A 229 -7.81 -13.50 -8.26
N MET A 230 -6.54 -13.10 -8.12
CA MET A 230 -5.38 -13.99 -8.04
C MET A 230 -4.87 -14.09 -6.58
N PRO A 231 -5.50 -14.94 -5.72
CA PRO A 231 -5.25 -14.93 -4.29
C PRO A 231 -3.86 -15.45 -3.91
N LYS A 232 -3.31 -16.44 -4.64
CA LYS A 232 -2.02 -17.04 -4.28
C LYS A 232 -0.91 -16.00 -4.38
N GLU A 233 -0.91 -15.26 -5.48
CA GLU A 233 0.05 -14.23 -5.83
C GLU A 233 -0.13 -13.01 -4.91
N ALA A 234 -1.37 -12.60 -4.61
CA ALA A 234 -1.64 -11.53 -3.64
C ALA A 234 -1.11 -11.87 -2.23
N TYR A 235 -1.29 -13.11 -1.77
CA TYR A 235 -0.74 -13.56 -0.49
C TYR A 235 0.78 -13.71 -0.50
N GLU A 236 1.38 -14.01 -1.66
CA GLU A 236 2.83 -13.99 -1.83
C GLU A 236 3.39 -12.57 -1.71
N VAL A 237 2.70 -11.58 -2.29
CA VAL A 237 3.06 -10.15 -2.13
C VAL A 237 3.02 -9.77 -0.65
N ASP A 238 1.94 -10.07 0.06
CA ASP A 238 1.80 -9.80 1.50
C ASP A 238 2.90 -10.50 2.33
N SER A 239 3.22 -11.75 2.02
CA SER A 239 4.30 -12.49 2.69
C SER A 239 5.67 -11.84 2.44
N HIS A 240 5.91 -11.36 1.21
CA HIS A 240 7.14 -10.68 0.86
C HIS A 240 7.23 -9.29 1.52
N MET A 241 6.11 -8.57 1.69
CA MET A 241 6.07 -7.31 2.44
C MET A 241 6.56 -7.52 3.87
N LEU A 242 5.98 -8.50 4.58
CA LEU A 242 6.37 -8.84 5.95
C LEU A 242 7.83 -9.29 6.04
N ALA A 243 8.30 -10.13 5.09
CA ALA A 243 9.70 -10.56 5.03
C ALA A 243 10.68 -9.39 4.77
N SER A 244 10.20 -8.30 4.18
CA SER A 244 10.97 -7.08 3.93
C SER A 244 10.80 -6.03 5.03
N ALA A 245 10.19 -6.40 6.17
CA ALA A 245 9.84 -5.51 7.27
C ALA A 245 8.97 -4.31 6.85
N VAL A 246 8.12 -4.52 5.85
CA VAL A 246 7.13 -3.54 5.39
C VAL A 246 5.76 -4.00 5.90
N GLU A 247 5.23 -3.28 6.88
CA GLU A 247 3.90 -3.54 7.42
C GLU A 247 2.83 -2.93 6.50
N PRO A 248 1.79 -3.71 6.11
CA PRO A 248 0.66 -3.17 5.36
C PRO A 248 -0.22 -2.27 6.22
N GLU A 249 -0.74 -1.22 5.59
CA GLU A 249 -1.72 -0.33 6.20
C GLU A 249 -3.14 -0.82 5.92
N GLU A 250 -4.13 -0.03 6.34
CA GLU A 250 -5.54 -0.39 6.18
C GLU A 250 -5.92 -0.67 4.72
N LEU A 251 -5.40 0.11 3.78
CA LEU A 251 -5.77 0.00 2.36
C LEU A 251 -5.37 -1.37 1.79
N GLU A 252 -4.14 -1.82 2.06
CA GLU A 252 -3.63 -3.12 1.62
C GLU A 252 -4.38 -4.27 2.30
N LEU A 253 -4.62 -4.17 3.61
CA LEU A 253 -5.37 -5.18 4.36
C LEU A 253 -6.83 -5.29 3.89
N SER A 254 -7.47 -4.17 3.61
CA SER A 254 -8.85 -4.10 3.10
C SER A 254 -8.96 -4.73 1.70
N ALA A 255 -7.98 -4.49 0.83
CA ALA A 255 -7.92 -5.13 -0.49
C ALA A 255 -7.74 -6.65 -0.40
N LEU A 256 -6.84 -7.13 0.47
CA LEU A 256 -6.65 -8.56 0.74
C LEU A 256 -7.90 -9.20 1.36
N LEU A 257 -8.58 -8.47 2.24
CA LEU A 257 -9.82 -8.91 2.88
C LEU A 257 -10.92 -9.08 1.86
N LYS A 258 -11.11 -8.08 0.98
CA LYS A 258 -12.07 -8.13 -0.10
C LYS A 258 -11.80 -9.29 -1.05
N LEU A 259 -10.56 -9.45 -1.50
CA LEU A 259 -10.14 -10.59 -2.31
C LEU A 259 -10.48 -11.93 -1.63
N SER A 260 -10.12 -12.08 -0.35
CA SER A 260 -10.34 -13.31 0.41
C SER A 260 -11.82 -13.63 0.58
N SER A 261 -12.66 -12.61 0.75
CA SER A 261 -14.12 -12.73 0.73
C SER A 261 -14.62 -13.21 -0.63
N ASP A 262 -14.16 -12.59 -1.72
CA ASP A 262 -14.60 -12.90 -3.09
C ASP A 262 -14.19 -14.33 -3.52
N VAL A 263 -13.01 -14.80 -3.09
CA VAL A 263 -12.55 -16.19 -3.32
C VAL A 263 -13.01 -17.19 -2.25
N LYS A 264 -13.88 -16.77 -1.32
CA LYS A 264 -14.46 -17.61 -0.25
C LYS A 264 -13.43 -18.28 0.67
N LYS A 265 -12.29 -17.62 0.92
CA LYS A 265 -11.22 -18.10 1.82
C LYS A 265 -11.45 -17.61 3.25
N ALA A 266 -12.35 -18.27 3.97
CA ALA A 266 -12.78 -17.88 5.32
C ALA A 266 -11.65 -17.80 6.36
N ASP A 267 -10.65 -18.68 6.28
CA ASP A 267 -9.50 -18.67 7.19
C ASP A 267 -8.66 -17.41 7.00
N LYS A 268 -8.45 -17.00 5.74
CA LYS A 268 -7.75 -15.75 5.42
C LYS A 268 -8.55 -14.52 5.82
N VAL A 269 -9.87 -14.55 5.65
CA VAL A 269 -10.73 -13.47 6.18
C VAL A 269 -10.57 -13.32 7.70
N TYR A 270 -10.57 -14.44 8.45
CA TYR A 270 -10.36 -14.41 9.90
C TYR A 270 -8.99 -13.83 10.29
N GLU A 271 -7.93 -14.29 9.62
CA GLU A 271 -6.57 -13.79 9.82
C GLU A 271 -6.47 -12.28 9.58
N LEU A 272 -7.03 -11.80 8.47
CA LEU A 272 -6.98 -10.38 8.08
C LEU A 272 -7.81 -9.49 9.01
N LEU A 273 -8.94 -9.96 9.52
CA LEU A 273 -9.71 -9.23 10.55
C LEU A 273 -8.89 -9.05 11.84
N HIS A 274 -8.11 -10.05 12.24
CA HIS A 274 -7.21 -9.92 13.40
C HIS A 274 -6.03 -8.99 13.13
N ARG A 275 -5.53 -8.95 11.89
CA ARG A 275 -4.51 -7.97 11.49
C ARG A 275 -5.06 -6.56 11.55
N LEU A 276 -6.25 -6.30 10.97
CA LEU A 276 -6.96 -5.02 11.10
C LEU A 276 -7.15 -4.62 12.57
N ARG A 277 -7.58 -5.55 13.43
CA ARG A 277 -7.72 -5.32 14.88
C ARG A 277 -6.40 -4.87 15.52
N ARG A 278 -5.28 -5.49 15.14
CA ARG A 278 -3.95 -5.22 15.73
C ARG A 278 -3.32 -3.93 15.21
N THR A 279 -3.34 -3.70 13.90
CA THR A 279 -2.57 -2.61 13.27
C THR A 279 -3.41 -1.35 13.07
N VAL A 280 -4.67 -1.49 12.67
CA VAL A 280 -5.54 -0.36 12.31
C VAL A 280 -6.42 0.06 13.48
N ARG A 281 -6.94 -0.93 14.23
CA ARG A 281 -7.97 -0.76 15.25
C ARG A 281 -9.26 -0.24 14.60
N GLN A 282 -9.39 1.06 14.35
CA GLN A 282 -10.60 1.68 13.78
C GLN A 282 -10.58 1.63 12.26
N VAL A 283 -11.55 0.96 11.66
CA VAL A 283 -11.63 0.85 10.21
C VAL A 283 -12.39 2.02 9.59
N SER A 284 -11.94 2.45 8.43
CA SER A 284 -12.66 3.40 7.59
C SER A 284 -13.98 2.82 7.08
N GLU A 285 -14.91 3.70 6.70
CA GLU A 285 -16.22 3.32 6.16
C GLU A 285 -16.14 2.36 4.95
N PRO A 286 -15.23 2.55 3.96
CA PRO A 286 -15.06 1.57 2.89
C PRO A 286 -14.66 0.17 3.38
N THR A 287 -13.74 0.08 4.34
CA THR A 287 -13.32 -1.20 4.92
C THR A 287 -14.43 -1.82 5.76
N ALA A 288 -15.18 -1.01 6.52
CA ALA A 288 -16.37 -1.47 7.23
C ALA A 288 -17.37 -2.11 6.26
N LYS A 289 -17.60 -1.50 5.08
CA LYS A 289 -18.48 -2.06 4.07
C LYS A 289 -18.02 -3.43 3.55
N VAL A 290 -16.71 -3.61 3.32
CA VAL A 290 -16.14 -4.92 2.95
C VAL A 290 -16.40 -5.98 4.03
N ILE A 291 -16.25 -5.60 5.30
CA ILE A 291 -16.52 -6.48 6.44
C ILE A 291 -18.02 -6.85 6.48
N GLU A 292 -18.91 -5.88 6.34
CA GLU A 292 -20.35 -6.10 6.29
C GLU A 292 -20.77 -7.04 5.16
N ASP A 293 -20.20 -6.86 3.97
CA ASP A 293 -20.46 -7.69 2.81
C ASP A 293 -20.01 -9.14 3.04
N TRP A 294 -18.87 -9.35 3.71
CA TRP A 294 -18.46 -10.69 4.15
C TRP A 294 -19.51 -11.32 5.07
N PHE A 295 -19.92 -10.63 6.15
CA PHE A 295 -20.85 -11.22 7.13
C PHE A 295 -22.27 -11.43 6.58
N ASN A 296 -22.68 -10.69 5.56
CA ASN A 296 -23.92 -10.93 4.82
C ASN A 296 -23.82 -12.04 3.77
N SER A 297 -22.61 -12.52 3.46
CA SER A 297 -22.40 -13.57 2.46
C SER A 297 -22.85 -14.95 2.95
N GLU A 298 -23.22 -15.81 2.00
CA GLU A 298 -23.51 -17.22 2.27
C GLU A 298 -22.31 -17.93 2.90
N SER A 299 -21.09 -17.64 2.41
CA SER A 299 -19.85 -18.23 2.94
C SER A 299 -19.63 -17.94 4.42
N ALA A 300 -19.96 -16.74 4.89
CA ALA A 300 -19.88 -16.42 6.33
C ALA A 300 -20.93 -17.18 7.18
N SER A 301 -22.05 -17.58 6.57
CA SER A 301 -23.11 -18.33 7.26
C SER A 301 -22.74 -19.80 7.48
N GLU A 302 -21.96 -20.36 6.56
CA GLU A 302 -21.51 -21.76 6.55
C GLU A 302 -20.30 -22.00 7.46
N VAL A 303 -19.49 -20.95 7.70
CA VAL A 303 -18.29 -21.05 8.53
C VAL A 303 -18.62 -21.01 10.02
N GLY A 304 -17.90 -21.83 10.78
CA GLY A 304 -17.92 -21.85 12.23
C GLY A 304 -18.10 -23.25 12.82
N LYS A 305 -17.65 -23.40 14.07
CA LYS A 305 -17.78 -24.65 14.82
C LYS A 305 -19.11 -24.65 15.58
N LYS A 306 -19.88 -25.73 15.50
CA LYS A 306 -21.13 -25.91 16.29
C LYS A 306 -20.86 -26.18 17.77
N HIS A 307 -19.80 -26.94 18.04
CA HIS A 307 -19.34 -27.27 19.38
C HIS A 307 -17.89 -26.83 19.52
N TRP A 308 -17.57 -26.18 20.63
CA TRP A 308 -16.23 -25.73 20.97
C TRP A 308 -16.04 -25.78 22.47
N ASP A 309 -14.78 -25.87 22.88
CA ASP A 309 -14.38 -25.82 24.27
C ASP A 309 -14.48 -24.38 24.77
N VAL A 310 -15.46 -24.13 25.63
CA VAL A 310 -15.75 -22.80 26.19
C VAL A 310 -14.64 -22.36 27.15
N ASP A 311 -14.08 -23.29 27.92
CA ASP A 311 -13.04 -23.00 28.90
C ASP A 311 -11.74 -22.64 28.18
N LYS A 312 -11.39 -23.35 27.10
CA LYS A 312 -10.27 -22.99 26.24
C LYS A 312 -10.43 -21.60 25.62
N VAL A 313 -11.62 -21.25 25.13
CA VAL A 313 -11.89 -19.90 24.57
C VAL A 313 -11.72 -18.83 25.66
N ARG A 314 -12.27 -19.07 26.86
CA ARG A 314 -12.15 -18.15 28.00
C ARG A 314 -10.69 -17.96 28.41
N GLU A 315 -9.93 -19.04 28.54
CA GLU A 315 -8.49 -19.00 28.83
C GLU A 315 -7.73 -18.19 27.78
N CYS A 316 -8.05 -18.38 26.50
CA CYS A 316 -7.41 -17.62 25.41
C CYS A 316 -7.72 -16.12 25.46
N ILE A 317 -8.93 -15.73 25.87
CA ILE A 317 -9.29 -14.31 26.04
C ILE A 317 -8.43 -13.68 27.14
N VAL A 318 -8.33 -14.33 28.29
CA VAL A 318 -7.53 -13.82 29.43
C VAL A 318 -6.06 -13.75 29.06
N ARG A 319 -5.50 -14.84 28.51
CA ARG A 319 -4.08 -14.94 28.13
C ARG A 319 -3.66 -13.90 27.10
N ARG A 320 -4.59 -13.39 26.28
CA ARG A 320 -4.30 -12.42 25.20
C ARG A 320 -4.61 -10.97 25.57
N GLY A 321 -4.81 -10.67 26.87
CA GLY A 321 -5.05 -9.31 27.38
C GLY A 321 -6.50 -8.83 27.22
N GLY A 322 -7.44 -9.74 26.98
CA GLY A 322 -8.86 -9.41 26.82
C GLY A 322 -9.25 -8.99 25.40
N GLY A 323 -10.57 -8.99 25.14
CA GLY A 323 -11.16 -8.51 23.89
C GLY A 323 -11.19 -9.52 22.73
N TRP A 324 -10.29 -10.51 22.66
CA TRP A 324 -10.26 -11.46 21.53
C TRP A 324 -9.71 -12.84 21.93
N HIS A 325 -10.09 -13.90 21.21
CA HIS A 325 -9.70 -15.29 21.53
C HIS A 325 -8.76 -15.93 20.49
N GLY A 326 -9.00 -15.72 19.18
CA GLY A 326 -8.15 -16.25 18.11
C GLY A 326 -8.34 -17.73 17.75
N GLU A 327 -9.39 -18.40 18.25
CA GLU A 327 -9.65 -19.84 18.05
C GLU A 327 -10.42 -20.18 16.75
N GLY A 328 -10.57 -19.20 15.86
CA GLY A 328 -11.33 -19.33 14.60
C GLY A 328 -12.80 -18.93 14.75
N TRP A 329 -13.60 -19.25 13.73
CA TRP A 329 -15.04 -18.95 13.68
C TRP A 329 -15.84 -19.85 14.65
N LEU A 330 -16.71 -19.24 15.46
CA LEU A 330 -17.59 -19.93 16.42
C LEU A 330 -19.07 -19.75 16.04
N GLY A 331 -19.88 -20.76 16.32
CA GLY A 331 -21.32 -20.78 16.01
C GLY A 331 -21.63 -21.24 14.58
N SER A 332 -22.92 -21.37 14.27
CA SER A 332 -23.41 -21.80 12.95
C SER A 332 -24.61 -20.99 12.49
N GLY A 333 -24.84 -20.91 11.18
CA GLY A 333 -26.00 -20.23 10.60
C GLY A 333 -25.73 -18.77 10.22
N LYS A 334 -26.77 -18.06 9.77
CA LYS A 334 -26.67 -16.69 9.28
C LYS A 334 -26.29 -15.71 10.39
N TRP A 335 -25.43 -14.76 10.07
CA TRP A 335 -25.09 -13.67 10.98
C TRP A 335 -26.21 -12.64 11.02
N LYS A 336 -26.50 -12.10 12.21
CA LYS A 336 -27.35 -10.92 12.37
C LYS A 336 -26.45 -9.69 12.38
N LEU A 337 -26.40 -8.97 11.27
CA LEU A 337 -25.60 -7.76 11.12
C LEU A 337 -26.47 -6.52 11.36
N VAL A 338 -26.03 -5.63 12.25
CA VAL A 338 -26.73 -4.38 12.59
C VAL A 338 -25.70 -3.28 12.80
N ARG A 339 -25.83 -2.15 12.08
CA ARG A 339 -25.10 -0.92 12.42
C ARG A 339 -25.73 -0.29 13.65
N THR A 340 -24.92 0.00 14.65
CA THR A 340 -25.41 0.44 15.96
C THR A 340 -24.43 1.38 16.64
N GLY A 341 -24.91 2.07 17.68
CA GLY A 341 -24.11 2.90 18.57
C GLY A 341 -23.71 2.13 19.83
N ILE A 342 -22.74 2.70 20.53
CA ILE A 342 -22.29 2.26 21.86
C ILE A 342 -22.59 3.41 22.83
N ASP A 343 -23.12 3.10 24.00
CA ASP A 343 -23.37 4.09 25.04
C ASP A 343 -22.07 4.49 25.77
N ASP A 344 -22.17 5.47 26.66
CA ASP A 344 -21.01 5.98 27.43
C ASP A 344 -20.39 4.93 28.36
N ASN A 345 -21.11 3.85 28.67
CA ASN A 345 -20.64 2.74 29.51
C ASN A 345 -20.00 1.60 28.68
N GLY A 346 -19.88 1.78 27.37
CA GLY A 346 -19.34 0.78 26.46
C GLY A 346 -20.33 -0.34 26.12
N VAL A 347 -21.64 -0.15 26.32
CA VAL A 347 -22.68 -1.15 26.01
C VAL A 347 -23.24 -0.91 24.61
N CYS A 348 -23.31 -1.98 23.83
CA CYS A 348 -23.87 -1.96 22.48
C CYS A 348 -25.40 -1.82 22.50
N HIS A 349 -25.97 -0.83 21.80
CA HIS A 349 -27.41 -0.62 21.77
C HIS A 349 -28.20 -1.76 21.10
N SER A 350 -27.56 -2.56 20.24
CA SER A 350 -28.25 -3.64 19.51
C SER A 350 -28.26 -4.98 20.24
N CYS A 351 -27.16 -5.38 20.87
CA CYS A 351 -27.04 -6.71 21.51
C CYS A 351 -26.93 -6.64 23.04
N ALA A 352 -26.92 -5.44 23.63
CA ALA A 352 -26.76 -5.20 25.06
C ALA A 352 -25.49 -5.81 25.70
N GLN A 353 -24.50 -6.19 24.88
CA GLN A 353 -23.21 -6.65 25.37
C GLN A 353 -22.30 -5.46 25.68
N LYS A 354 -21.54 -5.58 26.77
CA LYS A 354 -20.55 -4.60 27.20
C LYS A 354 -19.20 -4.90 26.53
N LEU A 355 -18.59 -3.88 25.93
CA LEU A 355 -17.24 -3.96 25.40
C LEU A 355 -16.21 -4.14 26.52
N VAL A 356 -15.09 -4.77 26.17
CA VAL A 356 -14.00 -5.06 27.10
C VAL A 356 -13.01 -3.89 27.12
N CYS A 357 -12.57 -3.50 28.32
CA CYS A 357 -11.38 -2.68 28.48
C CYS A 357 -10.15 -3.56 28.24
N ILE A 358 -9.38 -3.25 27.20
CA ILE A 358 -8.18 -4.02 26.84
C ILE A 358 -6.99 -3.38 27.57
N ASP A 359 -6.29 -4.18 28.34
CA ASP A 359 -5.10 -3.74 29.07
C ASP A 359 -3.96 -3.45 28.10
N ILE A 360 -3.23 -2.37 28.36
CA ILE A 360 -1.98 -2.07 27.66
C ILE A 360 -0.86 -2.73 28.44
N ASP A 361 0.04 -3.45 27.76
CA ASP A 361 1.18 -4.09 28.39
C ASP A 361 2.08 -3.02 29.05
N PRO A 362 2.37 -3.12 30.36
CA PRO A 362 3.30 -2.21 31.03
C PRO A 362 4.66 -2.14 30.33
N LYS A 363 5.13 -3.25 29.74
CA LYS A 363 6.39 -3.28 29.00
C LYS A 363 6.33 -2.46 27.72
N GLU A 364 5.23 -2.56 26.96
CA GLU A 364 5.01 -1.69 25.78
C GLU A 364 4.99 -0.22 26.20
N THR A 365 4.43 0.08 27.37
CA THR A 365 4.40 1.43 27.94
C THR A 365 5.81 1.94 28.28
N GLU A 366 6.67 1.10 28.86
CA GLU A 366 8.07 1.42 29.15
C GLU A 366 8.90 1.61 27.86
N ASP A 367 8.75 0.71 26.88
CA ASP A 367 9.42 0.79 25.59
C ASP A 367 9.02 2.08 24.83
N PHE A 368 7.74 2.45 24.91
CA PHE A 368 7.24 3.71 24.38
C PHE A 368 7.86 4.92 25.09
N ALA A 369 7.89 4.93 26.42
CA ALA A 369 8.49 6.01 27.20
C ALA A 369 9.98 6.20 26.91
N SER A 370 10.73 5.10 26.77
CA SER A 370 12.14 5.10 26.38
C SER A 370 12.34 5.67 24.98
N SER A 371 11.51 5.27 24.03
CA SER A 371 11.55 5.75 22.65
C SER A 371 11.21 7.24 22.55
N LEU A 372 10.20 7.70 23.30
CA LEU A 372 9.82 9.10 23.38
C LEU A 372 10.94 9.97 23.94
N THR A 373 11.59 9.52 25.02
CA THR A 373 12.75 10.18 25.63
C THR A 373 13.91 10.31 24.64
N LYS A 374 14.22 9.24 23.89
CA LYS A 374 15.26 9.26 22.86
C LYS A 374 14.95 10.27 21.76
N LEU A 375 13.71 10.32 21.28
CA LEU A 375 13.28 11.26 20.24
C LEU A 375 13.31 12.71 20.72
N ALA A 376 12.90 12.99 21.95
CA ALA A 376 12.94 14.33 22.55
C ALA A 376 14.39 14.84 22.66
N ASN A 377 15.30 13.98 23.13
CA ASN A 377 16.72 14.30 23.27
C ASN A 377 17.44 14.56 21.94
N GLN A 378 16.95 14.01 20.83
CA GLN A 378 17.48 14.31 19.49
C GLN A 378 17.08 15.72 19.00
N ARG A 379 16.01 16.30 19.53
CA ARG A 379 15.46 17.59 19.07
C ARG A 379 15.81 18.76 19.99
N VAL A 380 15.72 18.59 21.31
CA VAL A 380 15.89 19.69 22.29
C VAL A 380 16.49 19.18 23.61
N LYS A 381 17.77 18.77 23.56
CA LYS A 381 18.44 18.00 24.64
C LYS A 381 18.56 18.72 25.99
N ALA A 382 18.86 20.02 26.01
CA ALA A 382 19.13 20.75 27.25
C ALA A 382 17.85 21.07 28.04
N ASP A 383 16.79 21.52 27.37
CA ASP A 383 15.52 21.89 28.00
C ASP A 383 14.73 20.65 28.46
N PHE A 384 14.84 19.54 27.72
CA PHE A 384 14.14 18.30 28.07
C PHE A 384 14.75 17.64 29.32
N ASN A 385 16.08 17.60 29.45
CA ASN A 385 16.74 17.04 30.64
C ASN A 385 16.41 17.81 31.91
N ASN A 386 16.20 19.13 31.83
CA ASN A 386 15.79 19.96 32.98
C ASN A 386 14.33 19.72 33.40
N PHE A 387 13.51 19.12 32.53
CA PHE A 387 12.11 18.79 32.79
C PHE A 387 11.91 17.38 33.36
N GLN A 388 12.88 16.47 33.18
CA GLN A 388 12.80 15.06 33.63
C GLN A 388 12.99 14.85 35.16
N VAL A 389 12.93 15.93 35.97
CA VAL A 389 13.16 15.89 37.43
C VAL A 389 12.08 15.10 38.16
#